data_AF-A0A2V5JNR7-F1
#
_entry.id   AF-A0A2V5JNR7-F1
#
_cell.length_a   1.000
_cell.length_b   1.000
_cell.length_c   1.000
_cell.angle_alpha   90.00
_cell.angle_beta   90.00
_cell.angle_gamma   90.00
#
_symmetry.space_group_name_H-M   'P 1'
#
loop_
_entity.id
_entity.type
_entity.pdbx_description
1 polymer ?
#
loop_
_entity_poly.entity_id
_entity_poly.type
_entity_poly.pdbx_seq_one_letter_code
_entity_poly.pdbx_strand_id
1 'polypeptide(L)'
;HSERRYRQFRFFIAPTFQLLDLVCVPEKEDAERWAALGVSRHRIRVTGSIKYDPDVQKERQAVAASLWDASSVGALNRSVLFGGSTHRGEEEILATVFLRLRQQFRSLRLFIAPRHVERLREIRAQLDALRLHVALASEAHTHREPNTDCLLLDTTGELQRWYSIATVVFMGKSLTAHGGQNPVEPILAGKPVVFGPHMENFATLAKALVSENGAVQVRDVDSLEHALAELLRDSEARQRLVQNAYDVLRTHQGATARAAALIHEFTPKQ
;
A
#
# COMPACT_ATOMS: atom_id res chain seq x y z
N HIS A 1 19.03 3.14 4.70
CA HIS A 1 20.46 3.20 4.31
C HIS A 1 21.08 4.59 4.44
N SER A 2 20.34 5.68 4.16
CA SER A 2 20.86 7.07 4.24
C SER A 2 21.09 7.57 5.67
N GLU A 3 20.22 7.20 6.62
CA GLU A 3 20.28 7.64 8.04
C GLU A 3 21.59 7.27 8.75
N ARG A 4 22.05 6.04 8.57
CA ARG A 4 23.30 5.53 9.20
C ARG A 4 24.53 6.29 8.70
N ARG A 5 24.49 6.73 7.43
CA ARG A 5 25.55 7.51 6.78
C ARG A 5 25.51 8.97 7.26
N TYR A 6 24.32 9.56 7.41
CA TYR A 6 24.18 10.92 7.95
C TYR A 6 24.52 11.04 9.44
N ARG A 7 24.25 10.01 10.26
CA ARG A 7 24.72 9.98 11.66
C ARG A 7 26.24 9.93 11.77
N GLN A 8 26.93 9.25 10.86
CA GLN A 8 28.41 9.19 10.82
C GLN A 8 29.05 10.54 10.48
N PHE A 9 28.39 11.40 9.70
CA PHE A 9 28.89 12.72 9.30
C PHE A 9 28.14 13.88 9.98
N ARG A 10 27.53 13.63 11.14
CA ARG A 10 26.68 14.61 11.88
C ARG A 10 27.37 15.97 12.05
N PHE A 11 28.68 16.01 12.27
CA PHE A 11 29.44 17.25 12.44
C PHE A 11 29.39 18.18 11.22
N PHE A 12 29.33 17.64 10.00
CA PHE A 12 29.29 18.41 8.76
C PHE A 12 27.88 18.81 8.33
N ILE A 13 26.86 18.06 8.75
CA ILE A 13 25.49 18.20 8.22
C ILE A 13 24.55 18.88 9.23
N ALA A 14 24.83 18.75 10.54
CA ALA A 14 24.05 19.41 11.58
C ALA A 14 23.97 20.94 11.43
N PRO A 15 25.03 21.68 11.02
CA PRO A 15 24.92 23.12 10.79
C PRO A 15 23.93 23.47 9.68
N THR A 16 23.85 22.67 8.61
CA THR A 16 22.90 22.87 7.50
C THR A 16 21.48 22.56 7.94
N PHE A 17 21.26 21.50 8.72
CA PHE A 17 19.92 21.15 9.21
C PHE A 17 19.41 22.09 10.32
N GLN A 18 20.31 22.80 11.00
CA GLN A 18 19.94 23.87 11.94
C GLN A 18 19.42 25.14 11.24
N LEU A 19 19.60 25.26 9.92
CA LEU A 19 19.00 26.34 9.12
C LEU A 19 17.53 26.06 8.78
N LEU A 20 17.03 24.85 9.05
CA LEU A 20 15.61 24.55 8.84
C LEU A 20 14.80 25.20 9.97
N ASP A 21 13.89 26.10 9.59
CA ASP A 21 12.97 26.77 10.51
C ASP A 21 11.85 25.84 10.99
N LEU A 22 11.48 24.87 10.15
CA LEU A 22 10.42 23.90 10.42
C LEU A 22 10.66 22.59 9.66
N VAL A 23 10.47 21.45 10.34
CA VAL A 23 10.53 20.11 9.76
C VAL A 23 9.25 19.36 10.09
N CYS A 24 8.39 19.20 9.09
CA CYS A 24 7.15 18.44 9.19
C CYS A 24 7.40 16.96 8.89
N VAL A 25 7.09 16.09 9.84
CA VAL A 25 7.31 14.65 9.72
C VAL A 25 5.98 13.88 9.82
N PRO A 26 5.84 12.76 9.10
CA PRO A 26 4.59 12.02 9.09
C PRO A 26 4.37 11.22 10.38
N GLU A 27 5.43 10.68 10.99
CA GLU A 27 5.33 9.85 12.21
C GLU A 27 6.26 10.33 13.35
N LYS A 28 6.00 9.89 14.59
CA LYS A 28 6.83 10.27 15.75
C LYS A 28 8.24 9.67 15.65
N GLU A 29 8.36 8.50 15.07
CA GLU A 29 9.63 7.79 14.83
C GLU A 29 10.50 8.54 13.81
N ASP A 30 9.89 9.29 12.89
CA ASP A 30 10.62 10.21 12.01
C ASP A 30 11.11 11.43 12.78
N ALA A 31 10.36 11.93 13.76
CA ALA A 31 10.77 13.07 14.58
C ALA A 31 12.07 12.78 15.35
N GLU A 32 12.19 11.57 15.90
CA GLU A 32 13.40 11.13 16.60
C GLU A 32 14.61 11.02 15.65
N ARG A 33 14.38 10.58 14.41
CA ARG A 33 15.43 10.52 13.38
C ARG A 33 15.93 11.90 12.99
N TRP A 34 15.04 12.87 12.81
CA TRP A 34 15.42 14.26 12.52
C TRP A 34 16.11 14.95 13.71
N ALA A 35 15.67 14.67 14.94
CA ALA A 35 16.36 15.14 16.14
C ALA A 35 17.79 14.56 16.25
N ALA A 36 17.96 13.27 15.93
CA ALA A 36 19.27 12.63 15.89
C ALA A 36 20.22 13.23 14.82
N LEU A 37 19.66 13.83 13.77
CA LEU A 37 20.40 14.52 12.70
C LEU A 37 20.76 15.99 13.02
N GLY A 38 20.34 16.51 14.18
CA GLY A 38 20.73 17.85 14.65
C GLY A 38 19.67 18.94 14.51
N VAL A 39 18.47 18.60 14.03
CA VAL A 39 17.33 19.53 14.04
C VAL A 39 16.81 19.68 15.46
N SER A 40 16.59 20.92 15.89
CA SER A 40 16.04 21.20 17.21
C SER A 40 14.61 20.67 17.35
N ARG A 41 14.32 19.92 18.44
CA ARG A 41 13.01 19.29 18.67
C ARG A 41 11.82 20.25 18.57
N HIS A 42 11.98 21.51 18.97
CA HIS A 42 10.91 22.52 18.90
C HIS A 42 10.54 22.91 17.45
N ARG A 43 11.41 22.64 16.48
CA ARG A 43 11.19 22.86 15.04
C ARG A 43 10.67 21.62 14.31
N ILE A 44 10.56 20.48 15.00
CA ILE A 44 10.04 19.25 14.42
C ILE A 44 8.57 19.13 14.79
N ARG A 45 7.70 19.01 13.78
CA ARG A 45 6.25 18.89 13.95
C ARG A 45 5.79 17.60 13.30
N VAL A 46 5.15 16.73 14.09
CA VAL A 46 4.48 15.55 13.54
C VAL A 46 3.18 16.03 12.93
N THR A 47 3.16 16.20 11.62
CA THR A 47 1.98 16.66 10.91
C THR A 47 1.08 15.49 10.55
N GLY A 48 1.67 14.35 10.17
CA GLY A 48 0.99 13.28 9.42
C GLY A 48 1.27 13.44 7.92
N SER A 49 0.81 12.51 7.09
CA SER A 49 1.09 12.53 5.64
C SER A 49 0.04 13.32 4.87
N ILE A 50 0.49 14.25 4.01
CA ILE A 50 -0.35 14.99 3.04
C ILE A 50 -1.04 14.03 2.06
N LYS A 51 -0.53 12.80 1.94
CA LYS A 51 -1.10 11.72 1.11
C LYS A 51 -2.51 11.27 1.53
N TYR A 52 -3.07 11.82 2.60
CA TYR A 52 -4.34 11.40 3.21
C TYR A 52 -5.53 12.35 2.95
N ASP A 53 -5.37 13.37 2.11
CA ASP A 53 -6.42 14.38 1.90
C ASP A 53 -7.58 13.93 0.99
N PRO A 54 -8.83 14.40 1.25
CA PRO A 54 -10.04 13.98 0.54
C PRO A 54 -10.15 14.47 -0.92
N ASP A 55 -9.62 15.65 -1.26
CA ASP A 55 -9.81 16.23 -2.61
C ASP A 55 -9.07 15.45 -3.70
N VAL A 56 -7.98 14.78 -3.32
CA VAL A 56 -7.24 13.84 -4.17
C VAL A 56 -8.08 12.59 -4.51
N GLN A 57 -9.12 12.26 -3.71
CA GLN A 57 -9.93 11.05 -3.87
C GLN A 57 -10.93 11.10 -5.03
N LYS A 58 -11.56 12.27 -5.26
CA LYS A 58 -12.61 12.43 -6.29
C LYS A 58 -12.07 12.38 -7.72
N GLU A 59 -10.93 13.01 -7.98
CA GLU A 59 -10.29 12.96 -9.31
C GLU A 59 -9.76 11.55 -9.65
N ARG A 60 -9.35 10.79 -8.64
CA ARG A 60 -8.77 9.45 -8.82
C ARG A 60 -9.79 8.37 -9.18
N GLN A 61 -11.01 8.46 -8.65
CA GLN A 61 -12.10 7.55 -8.98
C GLN A 61 -12.55 7.71 -10.45
N ALA A 62 -12.50 8.93 -11.00
CA ALA A 62 -12.84 9.20 -12.39
C ALA A 62 -11.81 8.64 -13.39
N VAL A 63 -10.51 8.68 -13.05
CA VAL A 63 -9.42 8.15 -13.90
C VAL A 63 -9.36 6.61 -13.90
N ALA A 64 -9.75 5.97 -12.78
CA ALA A 64 -9.81 4.51 -12.68
C ALA A 64 -10.88 3.90 -13.62
N ALA A 65 -12.03 4.57 -13.75
CA ALA A 65 -13.12 4.13 -14.61
C ALA A 65 -12.73 4.14 -16.10
N SER A 66 -11.94 5.11 -16.56
CA SER A 66 -11.55 5.22 -17.97
C SER A 66 -10.54 4.15 -18.41
N LEU A 67 -9.69 3.67 -17.51
CA LEU A 67 -8.76 2.56 -17.79
C LEU A 67 -9.47 1.20 -17.79
N TRP A 68 -10.56 1.05 -17.04
CA TRP A 68 -11.37 -0.17 -16.97
C TRP A 68 -12.28 -0.36 -18.20
N ASP A 69 -12.79 0.73 -18.78
CA ASP A 69 -13.50 0.67 -20.07
C ASP A 69 -12.51 0.47 -21.25
N ALA A 70 -11.29 1.01 -21.16
CA ALA A 70 -10.30 0.88 -22.22
C ALA A 70 -9.52 -0.45 -22.19
N SER A 71 -9.35 -1.06 -21.00
CA SER A 71 -8.72 -2.38 -20.84
C SER A 71 -9.79 -3.44 -20.61
N SER A 72 -9.95 -4.34 -21.57
CA SER A 72 -10.92 -5.46 -21.58
C SER A 72 -10.79 -6.44 -20.40
N VAL A 73 -9.85 -6.19 -19.48
CA VAL A 73 -9.73 -6.82 -18.16
C VAL A 73 -10.95 -6.49 -17.29
N GLY A 74 -11.60 -5.36 -17.58
CA GLY A 74 -12.68 -4.83 -16.77
C GLY A 74 -14.11 -5.28 -17.05
N ALA A 75 -14.34 -5.74 -18.27
CA ALA A 75 -15.69 -6.00 -18.76
C ALA A 75 -16.37 -7.25 -18.17
N LEU A 76 -15.75 -7.93 -17.20
CA LEU A 76 -16.28 -9.18 -16.63
C LEU A 76 -16.23 -9.10 -15.12
N ASN A 77 -17.32 -9.55 -14.48
CA ASN A 77 -17.57 -9.75 -13.05
C ASN A 77 -16.49 -10.63 -12.35
N ARG A 78 -15.24 -10.16 -12.35
CA ARG A 78 -14.03 -10.89 -11.95
C ARG A 78 -13.48 -10.27 -10.68
N SER A 79 -13.37 -11.06 -9.63
CA SER A 79 -12.70 -10.63 -8.41
C SER A 79 -11.19 -10.60 -8.61
N VAL A 80 -10.53 -9.63 -7.98
CA VAL A 80 -9.08 -9.45 -8.04
C VAL A 80 -8.49 -9.52 -6.64
N LEU A 81 -7.62 -10.52 -6.42
CA LEU A 81 -6.70 -10.55 -5.29
C LEU A 81 -5.44 -9.79 -5.69
N PHE A 82 -5.12 -8.73 -4.96
CA PHE A 82 -4.00 -7.86 -5.28
C PHE A 82 -2.91 -7.91 -4.21
N GLY A 83 -1.72 -8.41 -4.54
CA GLY A 83 -0.52 -8.29 -3.71
C GLY A 83 0.18 -6.95 -3.95
N GLY A 84 0.02 -6.00 -3.04
CA GLY A 84 0.58 -4.65 -3.14
C GLY A 84 1.94 -4.54 -2.46
N SER A 85 2.98 -4.14 -3.21
CA SER A 85 4.35 -3.98 -2.72
C SER A 85 4.92 -5.25 -2.08
N THR A 86 4.74 -6.41 -2.74
CA THR A 86 5.19 -7.72 -2.25
C THR A 86 6.71 -7.82 -2.13
N HIS A 87 7.14 -8.71 -1.23
CA HIS A 87 8.52 -9.08 -0.98
C HIS A 87 8.73 -10.59 -1.14
N ARG A 88 10.01 -10.98 -1.20
CA ARG A 88 10.44 -12.37 -1.43
C ARG A 88 9.69 -13.35 -0.54
N GLY A 89 9.11 -14.36 -1.18
CA GLY A 89 8.31 -15.41 -0.54
C GLY A 89 6.81 -15.11 -0.52
N GLU A 90 6.39 -13.84 -0.46
CA GLU A 90 4.96 -13.49 -0.46
C GLU A 90 4.32 -13.74 -1.82
N GLU A 91 5.08 -13.58 -2.91
CA GLU A 91 4.57 -13.81 -4.27
C GLU A 91 4.12 -15.26 -4.47
N GLU A 92 4.92 -16.22 -4.00
CA GLU A 92 4.64 -17.66 -4.08
C GLU A 92 3.52 -18.08 -3.12
N ILE A 93 3.49 -17.50 -1.91
CA ILE A 93 2.39 -17.70 -0.95
C ILE A 93 1.06 -17.24 -1.56
N LEU A 94 1.02 -16.02 -2.11
CA LEU A 94 -0.19 -15.47 -2.73
C LEU A 94 -0.64 -16.31 -3.92
N ALA A 95 0.29 -16.77 -4.76
CA ALA A 95 0.01 -17.65 -5.89
C ALA A 95 -0.58 -19.00 -5.45
N THR A 96 -0.05 -19.58 -4.38
CA THR A 96 -0.54 -20.84 -3.81
C THR A 96 -1.95 -20.68 -3.24
N VAL A 97 -2.18 -19.64 -2.45
CA VAL A 97 -3.50 -19.32 -1.88
C VAL A 97 -4.51 -19.02 -2.99
N PHE A 98 -4.11 -18.25 -4.01
CA PHE A 98 -4.92 -17.97 -5.18
C PHE A 98 -5.38 -19.24 -5.91
N LEU A 99 -4.49 -20.21 -6.13
CA LEU A 99 -4.83 -21.48 -6.78
C LEU A 99 -5.89 -22.27 -5.99
N ARG A 100 -5.79 -22.28 -4.66
CA ARG A 100 -6.78 -22.92 -3.78
C ARG A 100 -8.12 -22.19 -3.84
N LEU A 101 -8.10 -20.87 -3.69
CA LEU A 101 -9.31 -20.03 -3.74
C LEU A 101 -10.01 -20.12 -5.10
N ARG A 102 -9.28 -20.27 -6.20
CA ARG A 102 -9.86 -20.43 -7.54
C ARG A 102 -10.74 -21.65 -7.72
N GLN A 103 -10.60 -22.67 -6.88
CA GLN A 103 -11.51 -23.82 -6.89
C GLN A 103 -12.95 -23.38 -6.55
N GLN A 104 -13.09 -22.40 -5.65
CA GLN A 104 -14.36 -21.82 -5.21
C GLN A 104 -14.74 -20.57 -6.02
N PHE A 105 -13.76 -19.72 -6.35
CA PHE A 105 -13.94 -18.45 -7.05
C PHE A 105 -13.33 -18.53 -8.46
N ARG A 106 -14.05 -19.17 -9.40
CA ARG A 106 -13.52 -19.50 -10.74
C ARG A 106 -13.09 -18.28 -11.57
N SER A 107 -13.69 -17.12 -11.31
CA SER A 107 -13.36 -15.86 -11.98
C SER A 107 -12.24 -15.05 -11.30
N LEU A 108 -11.71 -15.52 -10.17
CA LEU A 108 -10.65 -14.84 -9.42
C LEU A 108 -9.39 -14.67 -10.29
N ARG A 109 -8.79 -13.49 -10.21
CA ARG A 109 -7.49 -13.15 -10.81
C ARG A 109 -6.50 -12.72 -9.74
N LEU A 110 -5.23 -12.99 -9.99
CA LEU A 110 -4.12 -12.58 -9.14
C LEU A 110 -3.37 -11.41 -9.76
N PHE A 111 -3.14 -10.35 -8.99
CA PHE A 111 -2.34 -9.21 -9.42
C PHE A 111 -1.20 -9.05 -8.43
N ILE A 112 0.03 -8.97 -8.92
CA ILE A 112 1.22 -8.83 -8.06
C ILE A 112 1.97 -7.58 -8.47
N ALA A 113 2.16 -6.69 -7.51
CA ALA A 113 3.00 -5.52 -7.61
C ALA A 113 4.21 -5.69 -6.70
N PRO A 114 5.35 -6.21 -7.19
CA PRO A 114 6.53 -6.37 -6.36
C PRO A 114 7.11 -5.02 -5.98
N ARG A 115 7.63 -4.90 -4.76
CA ARG A 115 8.33 -3.68 -4.33
C ARG A 115 9.59 -3.40 -5.15
N HIS A 116 10.21 -4.48 -5.65
CA HIS A 116 11.48 -4.51 -6.36
C HIS A 116 11.26 -5.09 -7.77
N VAL A 117 11.01 -4.23 -8.75
CA VAL A 117 10.74 -4.62 -10.15
C VAL A 117 11.93 -5.33 -10.81
N GLU A 118 13.15 -5.14 -10.30
CA GLU A 118 14.32 -5.92 -10.71
C GLU A 118 14.16 -7.44 -10.47
N ARG A 119 13.24 -7.85 -9.59
CA ARG A 119 12.92 -9.27 -9.29
C ARG A 119 11.91 -9.90 -10.25
N LEU A 120 11.40 -9.18 -11.25
CA LEU A 120 10.34 -9.69 -12.13
C LEU A 120 10.67 -11.06 -12.75
N ARG A 121 11.92 -11.28 -13.19
CA ARG A 121 12.35 -12.58 -13.76
C ARG A 121 12.26 -13.72 -12.75
N GLU A 122 12.68 -13.47 -11.52
CA GLU A 122 12.61 -14.45 -10.42
C GLU A 122 11.15 -14.79 -10.11
N ILE A 123 10.33 -13.76 -9.92
CA ILE A 123 8.90 -13.92 -9.60
C ILE A 123 8.19 -14.66 -10.72
N ARG A 124 8.46 -14.28 -11.97
CA ARG A 124 7.90 -14.95 -13.15
C ARG A 124 8.21 -16.44 -13.15
N ALA A 125 9.47 -16.82 -12.93
CA ALA A 125 9.87 -18.22 -12.87
C ALA A 125 9.14 -19.00 -11.75
N GLN A 126 8.93 -18.38 -10.58
CA GLN A 126 8.18 -19.00 -9.48
C GLN A 126 6.70 -19.22 -9.86
N LEU A 127 6.07 -18.24 -10.48
CA LEU A 127 4.68 -18.34 -10.91
C LEU A 127 4.50 -19.34 -12.06
N ASP A 128 5.44 -19.41 -13.01
CA ASP A 128 5.44 -20.38 -14.10
C ASP A 128 5.62 -21.82 -13.56
N ALA A 129 6.43 -22.01 -12.51
CA ALA A 129 6.58 -23.31 -11.84
C ALA A 129 5.26 -23.79 -11.20
N LEU A 130 4.40 -22.86 -10.80
CA LEU A 130 3.03 -23.13 -10.34
C LEU A 130 2.01 -23.27 -11.50
N ARG A 131 2.49 -23.29 -12.75
CA ARG A 131 1.69 -23.40 -13.98
C ARG A 131 0.66 -22.29 -14.15
N LEU A 132 0.95 -21.09 -13.66
CA LEU A 132 0.11 -19.92 -13.87
C LEU A 132 0.39 -19.28 -15.23
N HIS A 133 -0.66 -18.92 -15.96
CA HIS A 133 -0.52 -18.04 -17.12
C HIS A 133 -0.30 -16.61 -16.65
N VAL A 134 0.95 -16.17 -16.62
CA VAL A 134 1.33 -14.81 -16.20
C VAL A 134 1.45 -13.90 -17.43
N ALA A 135 0.95 -12.67 -17.32
CA ALA A 135 1.22 -11.58 -18.26
C ALA A 135 1.85 -10.39 -17.53
N LEU A 136 2.65 -9.58 -18.23
CA LEU A 136 3.14 -8.31 -17.71
C LEU A 136 2.10 -7.20 -17.93
N ALA A 137 2.00 -6.27 -16.98
CA ALA A 137 1.07 -5.15 -17.08
C ALA A 137 1.35 -4.26 -18.31
N SER A 138 2.63 -4.02 -18.64
CA SER A 138 3.03 -3.28 -19.84
C SER A 138 2.60 -3.94 -21.16
N GLU A 139 2.47 -5.26 -21.19
CA GLU A 139 2.12 -6.05 -22.38
C GLU A 139 0.60 -6.24 -22.55
N ALA A 140 -0.17 -6.01 -21.48
CA ALA A 140 -1.61 -6.26 -21.44
C ALA A 140 -2.42 -5.37 -22.39
N HIS A 141 -1.87 -4.23 -22.81
CA HIS A 141 -2.50 -3.35 -23.81
C HIS A 141 -2.33 -3.88 -25.25
N THR A 142 -1.29 -4.69 -25.49
CA THR A 142 -0.87 -5.12 -26.82
C THR A 142 -1.35 -6.53 -27.15
N HIS A 143 -1.43 -7.41 -26.15
CA HIS A 143 -1.86 -8.79 -26.30
C HIS A 143 -3.06 -9.09 -25.41
N ARG A 144 -4.24 -9.17 -26.02
CA ARG A 144 -5.48 -9.59 -25.36
C ARG A 144 -5.47 -11.11 -25.19
N GLU A 145 -4.72 -11.58 -24.20
CA GLU A 145 -4.69 -13.00 -23.83
C GLU A 145 -5.93 -13.32 -22.96
N PRO A 146 -6.93 -14.06 -23.48
CA PRO A 146 -8.16 -14.34 -22.73
C PRO A 146 -7.94 -15.21 -21.48
N ASN A 147 -6.77 -15.85 -21.37
CA ASN A 147 -6.48 -16.88 -20.37
C ASN A 147 -5.43 -16.49 -19.30
N THR A 148 -5.15 -15.19 -19.12
CA THR A 148 -4.22 -14.74 -18.07
C THR A 148 -4.79 -15.01 -16.68
N ASP A 149 -4.06 -15.76 -15.87
CA ASP A 149 -4.37 -16.05 -14.47
C ASP A 149 -3.84 -14.96 -13.53
N CYS A 150 -2.61 -14.51 -13.82
CA CYS A 150 -1.87 -13.56 -13.00
C CYS A 150 -1.36 -12.39 -13.82
N LEU A 151 -1.60 -11.17 -13.37
CA LEU A 151 -0.95 -9.97 -13.92
C LEU A 151 0.20 -9.54 -13.00
N LEU A 152 1.40 -9.48 -13.56
CA LEU A 152 2.59 -9.03 -12.85
C LEU A 152 2.90 -7.59 -13.27
N LEU A 153 2.87 -6.66 -12.33
CA LEU A 153 3.08 -5.24 -12.59
C LEU A 153 4.57 -4.94 -12.68
N ASP A 154 5.00 -4.48 -13.84
CA ASP A 154 6.39 -4.20 -14.19
C ASP A 154 6.71 -2.70 -14.31
N THR A 155 5.70 -1.83 -14.12
CA THR A 155 5.87 -0.39 -14.11
C THR A 155 5.84 0.17 -12.68
N THR A 156 6.63 1.22 -12.45
CA THR A 156 6.66 1.95 -11.17
C THR A 156 5.84 3.24 -11.28
N GLY A 157 5.24 3.68 -10.18
CA GLY A 157 4.53 4.97 -10.11
C GLY A 157 3.02 4.93 -10.39
N GLU A 158 2.47 3.78 -10.83
CA GLU A 158 1.03 3.65 -11.12
C GLU A 158 0.26 2.81 -10.10
N LEU A 159 0.92 2.29 -9.07
CA LEU A 159 0.33 1.34 -8.11
C LEU A 159 -1.00 1.80 -7.52
N GLN A 160 -1.13 3.10 -7.23
CA GLN A 160 -2.35 3.70 -6.71
C GLN A 160 -3.55 3.55 -7.67
N ARG A 161 -3.32 3.60 -8.98
CA ARG A 161 -4.36 3.37 -10.01
C ARG A 161 -4.79 1.91 -9.98
N TRP A 162 -3.85 1.00 -9.84
CA TRP A 162 -4.11 -0.45 -9.80
C TRP A 162 -4.86 -0.92 -8.56
N TYR A 163 -4.80 -0.20 -7.43
CA TYR A 163 -5.64 -0.57 -6.29
C TYR A 163 -7.13 -0.43 -6.59
N SER A 164 -7.55 0.52 -7.42
CA SER A 164 -8.97 0.75 -7.73
C SER A 164 -9.68 -0.46 -8.36
N ILE A 165 -8.93 -1.36 -9.01
CA ILE A 165 -9.47 -2.58 -9.62
C ILE A 165 -9.48 -3.78 -8.65
N ALA A 166 -8.82 -3.68 -7.50
CA ALA A 166 -8.76 -4.77 -6.54
C ALA A 166 -10.14 -5.06 -5.95
N THR A 167 -10.41 -6.32 -5.64
CA THR A 167 -11.50 -6.72 -4.73
C THR A 167 -11.00 -6.75 -3.29
N VAL A 168 -9.78 -7.24 -3.09
CA VAL A 168 -9.07 -7.27 -1.81
C VAL A 168 -7.58 -7.10 -2.04
N VAL A 169 -6.93 -6.38 -1.14
CA VAL A 169 -5.50 -6.07 -1.22
C VAL A 169 -4.76 -6.74 -0.06
N PHE A 170 -3.77 -7.57 -0.37
CA PHE A 170 -2.75 -7.99 0.57
C PHE A 170 -1.57 -7.01 0.53
N MET A 171 -1.23 -6.42 1.67
CA MET A 171 -0.08 -5.51 1.76
C MET A 171 1.20 -6.28 2.07
N GLY A 172 2.18 -6.16 1.18
CA GLY A 172 3.43 -6.89 1.25
C GLY A 172 4.41 -6.42 2.32
N LYS A 173 5.54 -7.12 2.39
CA LYS A 173 6.57 -7.04 3.44
C LYS A 173 6.03 -7.31 4.84
N SER A 174 4.88 -7.98 4.94
CA SER A 174 4.13 -8.12 6.18
C SER A 174 4.06 -9.57 6.67
N LEU A 175 4.27 -10.55 5.79
CA LEU A 175 4.30 -11.98 6.17
C LEU A 175 5.72 -12.56 6.25
N THR A 176 6.59 -12.24 5.30
CA THR A 176 7.91 -12.91 5.17
C THR A 176 9.09 -12.02 5.53
N ALA A 177 8.85 -10.75 5.85
CA ALA A 177 9.86 -9.75 6.14
C ALA A 177 9.38 -8.80 7.24
N HIS A 178 10.23 -7.86 7.65
CA HIS A 178 9.91 -6.88 8.68
C HIS A 178 9.63 -5.48 8.13
N GLY A 179 8.72 -4.79 8.80
CA GLY A 179 8.38 -3.37 8.64
C GLY A 179 7.08 -3.11 7.90
N GLY A 180 6.59 -4.02 7.05
CA GLY A 180 5.36 -3.79 6.28
C GLY A 180 5.44 -2.65 5.26
N GLN A 181 4.35 -2.49 4.52
CA GLN A 181 4.16 -1.44 3.50
C GLN A 181 2.91 -0.62 3.80
N ASN A 182 2.83 0.59 3.23
CA ASN A 182 1.80 1.56 3.57
C ASN A 182 0.38 1.08 3.17
N PRO A 183 -0.51 0.76 4.14
CA PRO A 183 -1.86 0.27 3.84
C PRO A 183 -2.82 1.39 3.42
N VAL A 184 -2.41 2.66 3.48
CA VAL A 184 -3.34 3.78 3.29
C VAL A 184 -3.76 3.94 1.83
N GLU A 185 -2.85 3.74 0.88
CA GLU A 185 -3.18 3.88 -0.54
C GLU A 185 -4.36 2.99 -0.99
N PRO A 186 -4.41 1.68 -0.67
CA PRO A 186 -5.57 0.86 -1.00
C PRO A 186 -6.82 1.20 -0.19
N ILE A 187 -6.69 1.61 1.09
CA ILE A 187 -7.85 2.06 1.88
C ILE A 187 -8.48 3.28 1.22
N LEU A 188 -7.68 4.26 0.82
CA LEU A 188 -8.13 5.45 0.11
C LEU A 188 -8.74 5.11 -1.26
N ALA A 189 -8.29 4.04 -1.92
CA ALA A 189 -8.94 3.49 -3.11
C ALA A 189 -10.25 2.71 -2.82
N GLY A 190 -10.72 2.71 -1.57
CA GLY A 190 -11.94 2.04 -1.14
C GLY A 190 -11.82 0.52 -1.08
N LYS A 191 -10.60 -0.01 -0.83
CA LYS A 191 -10.33 -1.45 -0.89
C LYS A 191 -10.02 -2.05 0.48
N PRO A 192 -10.60 -3.22 0.80
CA PRO A 192 -10.29 -3.90 2.05
C PRO A 192 -8.84 -4.38 2.04
N VAL A 193 -8.17 -4.23 3.18
CA VAL A 193 -6.76 -4.53 3.35
C VAL A 193 -6.55 -5.71 4.29
N VAL A 194 -5.69 -6.62 3.86
CA VAL A 194 -5.15 -7.74 4.64
C VAL A 194 -3.64 -7.59 4.74
N PHE A 195 -3.05 -7.86 5.90
CA PHE A 195 -1.59 -7.87 6.08
C PHE A 195 -1.15 -8.89 7.13
N GLY A 196 0.11 -9.30 7.08
CA GLY A 196 0.72 -10.20 8.06
C GLY A 196 1.09 -9.53 9.39
N PRO A 197 1.79 -10.25 10.30
CA PRO A 197 2.11 -9.75 11.63
C PRO A 197 3.15 -8.61 11.62
N HIS A 198 3.91 -8.46 10.53
CA HIS A 198 5.06 -7.55 10.46
C HIS A 198 4.71 -6.20 9.84
N MET A 199 4.12 -5.32 10.65
CA MET A 199 3.74 -3.96 10.26
C MET A 199 4.51 -2.89 11.04
N GLU A 200 5.76 -3.15 11.43
CA GLU A 200 6.52 -2.32 12.37
C GLU A 200 6.69 -0.86 11.90
N ASN A 201 6.81 -0.59 10.59
CA ASN A 201 6.87 0.79 10.07
C ASN A 201 5.53 1.52 10.14
N PHE A 202 4.44 0.81 10.40
CA PHE A 202 3.07 1.36 10.48
C PHE A 202 2.35 0.84 11.73
N ALA A 203 3.09 0.50 12.81
CA ALA A 203 2.57 -0.28 13.93
C ALA A 203 1.36 0.39 14.60
N THR A 204 1.44 1.71 14.79
CA THR A 204 0.34 2.50 15.37
C THR A 204 -0.91 2.44 14.50
N LEU A 205 -0.75 2.66 13.19
CA LEU A 205 -1.87 2.63 12.24
C LEU A 205 -2.44 1.21 12.10
N ALA A 206 -1.58 0.19 11.95
CA ALA A 206 -2.00 -1.19 11.85
C ALA A 206 -2.79 -1.63 13.09
N LYS A 207 -2.33 -1.26 14.29
CA LYS A 207 -3.05 -1.53 15.54
C LYS A 207 -4.44 -0.88 15.57
N ALA A 208 -4.54 0.39 15.17
CA ALA A 208 -5.81 1.11 15.12
C ALA A 208 -6.77 0.51 14.07
N LEU A 209 -6.24 0.17 12.88
CA LEU A 209 -7.03 -0.50 11.84
C LEU A 209 -7.55 -1.85 12.32
N VAL A 210 -6.74 -2.65 13.02
CA VAL A 210 -7.20 -3.95 13.53
C VAL A 210 -8.21 -3.77 14.67
N SER A 211 -8.00 -2.84 15.61
CA SER A 211 -8.91 -2.64 16.75
C SER A 211 -10.30 -2.19 16.32
N GLU A 212 -10.38 -1.37 15.28
CA GLU A 212 -11.64 -0.86 14.74
C GLU A 212 -12.22 -1.72 13.61
N ASN A 213 -11.67 -2.92 13.35
CA ASN A 213 -12.06 -3.76 12.21
C ASN A 213 -12.01 -3.00 10.87
N GLY A 214 -10.98 -2.18 10.67
CA GLY A 214 -10.62 -1.49 9.42
C GLY A 214 -9.59 -2.23 8.56
N ALA A 215 -8.93 -3.26 9.11
CA ALA A 215 -8.08 -4.17 8.34
C ALA A 215 -8.04 -5.55 9.00
N VAL A 216 -7.70 -6.57 8.23
CA VAL A 216 -7.52 -7.94 8.75
C VAL A 216 -6.04 -8.25 8.88
N GLN A 217 -5.60 -8.56 10.11
CA GLN A 217 -4.26 -9.07 10.35
C GLN A 217 -4.27 -10.60 10.35
N VAL A 218 -3.42 -11.20 9.53
CA VAL A 218 -3.23 -12.65 9.41
C VAL A 218 -1.87 -13.04 9.96
N ARG A 219 -1.71 -14.29 10.39
CA ARG A 219 -0.47 -14.77 11.04
C ARG A 219 0.34 -15.70 10.15
N ASP A 220 -0.32 -16.35 9.21
CA ASP A 220 0.21 -17.44 8.40
C ASP A 220 -0.62 -17.60 7.12
N VAL A 221 -0.23 -18.59 6.30
CA VAL A 221 -0.87 -18.87 5.01
C VAL A 221 -2.32 -19.31 5.17
N ASP A 222 -2.63 -20.09 6.20
CA ASP A 222 -3.99 -20.62 6.40
C ASP A 222 -4.97 -19.52 6.84
N SER A 223 -4.53 -18.64 7.76
CA SER A 223 -5.31 -17.46 8.15
C SER A 223 -5.44 -16.45 7.01
N LEU A 224 -4.43 -16.34 6.14
CA LEU A 224 -4.53 -15.55 4.90
C LEU A 224 -5.61 -16.11 3.96
N GLU A 225 -5.57 -17.42 3.67
CA GLU A 225 -6.55 -18.06 2.80
C GLU A 225 -7.98 -17.89 3.32
N HIS A 226 -8.18 -18.09 4.63
CA HIS A 226 -9.48 -17.92 5.26
C HIS A 226 -10.01 -16.48 5.14
N ALA A 227 -9.20 -15.49 5.54
CA ALA A 227 -9.59 -14.08 5.48
C ALA A 227 -9.92 -13.64 4.04
N LEU A 228 -9.13 -14.08 3.07
CA LEU A 228 -9.40 -13.79 1.66
C LEU A 228 -10.68 -14.45 1.16
N ALA A 229 -10.97 -15.70 1.55
CA ALA A 229 -12.20 -16.38 1.17
C ALA A 229 -13.46 -15.68 1.72
N GLU A 230 -13.42 -15.23 2.98
CA GLU A 230 -14.51 -14.46 3.59
C GLU A 230 -14.73 -13.14 2.86
N LEU A 231 -13.65 -12.38 2.65
CA LEU A 231 -13.71 -11.10 1.97
C LEU A 231 -14.15 -11.25 0.51
N LEU A 232 -13.80 -12.33 -0.20
CA LEU A 232 -14.27 -12.57 -1.56
C LEU A 232 -15.78 -12.89 -1.60
N ARG A 233 -16.30 -13.60 -0.60
CA ARG A 233 -17.70 -14.04 -0.53
C ARG A 233 -18.67 -12.92 -0.14
N ASP A 234 -18.29 -12.07 0.82
CA ASP A 234 -19.19 -11.08 1.41
C ASP A 234 -18.79 -9.65 1.01
N SER A 235 -19.55 -9.06 0.10
CA SER A 235 -19.35 -7.67 -0.32
C SER A 235 -19.67 -6.65 0.76
N GLU A 236 -20.62 -6.93 1.65
CA GLU A 236 -20.93 -6.02 2.74
C GLU A 236 -19.83 -6.03 3.80
N ALA A 237 -19.25 -7.19 4.10
CA ALA A 237 -18.09 -7.29 4.98
C ALA A 237 -16.93 -6.44 4.46
N ARG A 238 -16.65 -6.50 3.14
CA ARG A 238 -15.65 -5.62 2.51
C ARG A 238 -15.98 -4.14 2.70
N GLN A 239 -17.24 -3.74 2.47
CA GLN A 239 -17.67 -2.35 2.61
C GLN A 239 -17.55 -1.85 4.06
N ARG A 240 -17.98 -2.66 5.03
CA ARG A 240 -17.83 -2.35 6.47
C ARG A 240 -16.37 -2.19 6.85
N LEU A 241 -15.50 -3.11 6.42
CA LEU A 241 -14.07 -3.05 6.69
C LEU A 241 -13.45 -1.75 6.14
N VAL A 242 -13.79 -1.39 4.90
CA VAL A 242 -13.31 -0.15 4.25
C VAL A 242 -13.84 1.09 4.96
N GLN A 243 -15.11 1.12 5.35
CA GLN A 243 -15.70 2.26 6.05
C GLN A 243 -15.00 2.50 7.40
N ASN A 244 -14.82 1.44 8.19
CA ASN A 244 -14.09 1.51 9.45
C ASN A 244 -12.65 2.00 9.24
N ALA A 245 -11.98 1.53 8.18
CA ALA A 245 -10.64 1.98 7.83
C ALA A 245 -10.60 3.48 7.52
N TYR A 246 -11.58 4.00 6.76
CA TYR A 246 -11.70 5.43 6.51
C TYR A 246 -11.92 6.22 7.79
N ASP A 247 -12.73 5.73 8.72
CA ASP A 247 -12.99 6.42 9.99
C ASP A 247 -11.75 6.47 10.90
N VAL A 248 -10.94 5.41 10.90
CA VAL A 248 -9.60 5.42 11.51
C VAL A 248 -8.72 6.49 10.86
N LEU A 249 -8.65 6.53 9.52
CA LEU A 249 -7.85 7.54 8.82
C LEU A 249 -8.34 8.96 9.06
N ARG A 250 -9.66 9.18 9.13
CA ARG A 250 -10.28 10.49 9.43
C ARG A 250 -9.92 11.00 10.81
N THR A 251 -9.85 10.13 11.80
CA THR A 251 -9.39 10.50 13.15
C THR A 251 -7.93 10.99 13.14
N HIS A 252 -7.16 10.56 12.15
CA HIS A 252 -5.78 10.99 11.90
C HIS A 252 -5.64 12.10 10.83
N GLN A 253 -6.73 12.54 10.20
CA GLN A 253 -6.74 13.64 9.22
C GLN A 253 -6.44 15.01 9.87
N GLY A 254 -6.15 16.00 9.02
CA GLY A 254 -5.71 17.34 9.44
C GLY A 254 -4.20 17.53 9.44
N ALA A 255 -3.44 16.58 8.90
CA ALA A 255 -1.99 16.70 8.76
C ALA A 255 -1.57 17.86 7.87
N THR A 256 -2.22 17.96 6.71
CA THR A 256 -2.05 19.04 5.76
C THR A 256 -2.54 20.36 6.33
N ALA A 257 -3.70 20.39 7.01
CA ALA A 257 -4.18 21.61 7.68
C ALA A 257 -3.22 22.07 8.79
N ARG A 258 -2.68 21.15 9.59
CA ARG A 258 -1.65 21.45 10.61
C ARG A 258 -0.34 21.92 9.96
N ALA A 259 0.11 21.27 8.89
CA ALA A 259 1.30 21.68 8.14
C ALA A 259 1.13 23.05 7.45
N ALA A 260 -0.04 23.32 6.87
CA ALA A 260 -0.37 24.57 6.21
C ALA A 260 -0.58 25.72 7.20
N ALA A 261 -1.21 25.46 8.35
CA ALA A 261 -1.31 26.42 9.45
C ALA A 261 0.08 26.80 10.00
N LEU A 262 0.97 25.82 10.14
CA LEU A 262 2.37 26.06 10.51
C LEU A 262 3.10 26.88 9.44
N ILE A 263 2.93 26.59 8.15
CA ILE A 263 3.51 27.42 7.07
C ILE A 263 2.97 28.86 7.15
N HIS A 264 1.68 29.06 7.40
CA HIS A 264 1.09 30.39 7.56
C HIS A 264 1.61 31.17 8.78
N GLU A 265 2.04 30.51 9.85
CA GLU A 265 2.73 31.16 10.98
C GLU A 265 4.14 31.66 10.62
N PHE A 266 4.79 31.09 9.61
CA PHE A 266 6.13 31.47 9.15
C PHE A 266 6.13 32.32 7.87
N THR A 267 4.98 32.51 7.20
CA THR A 267 4.83 33.50 6.13
C THR A 267 4.56 34.87 6.76
N PRO A 268 5.41 35.89 6.54
CA PRO A 268 5.12 37.24 7.05
C PRO A 268 3.78 37.71 6.47
N LYS A 269 2.92 38.27 7.32
CA LYS A 269 1.71 38.99 6.88
C LYS A 269 2.17 40.06 5.88
N GLN A 270 1.71 39.98 4.63
CA GLN A 270 1.77 41.12 3.71
C GLN A 270 0.81 42.20 4.18
#